data_AF-A0A7H9EBE5-F1
#
_entry.id   AF-A0A7H9EBE5-F1
#
_cell.length_a   1.000
_cell.length_b   1.000
_cell.length_c   1.000
_cell.angle_alpha   90.00
_cell.angle_beta   90.00
_cell.angle_gamma   90.00
#
_symmetry.space_group_name_H-M   'P 1'
#
loop_
_entity.id
_entity.type
_entity.pdbx_description
1 polymer ?
#
loop_
_entity_poly.entity_id
_entity_poly.type
_entity_poly.pdbx_seq_one_letter_code
_entity_poly.pdbx_strand_id
1 'polypeptide(L)'
;MRTNDIVDIYVAYIDKPGGKNRPVLIIKLLNSKAWLLKITSKYKEKSENIRKYYFPIFDWKKYNLDKPSYIDTKNYLIVTISDLNIEKYRGHFSIADLRKLKDFIDENSN
;
A
#
# COMPACT_ATOMS: atom_id res chain seq x y z
N MET A 1 11.72 -8.31 -5.30
CA MET A 1 10.60 -7.34 -5.38
C MET A 1 10.66 -6.65 -6.74
N ARG A 2 9.52 -6.27 -7.30
CA ARG A 2 9.43 -5.39 -8.47
C ARG A 2 8.28 -4.41 -8.30
N THR A 3 8.19 -3.43 -9.19
CA THR A 3 7.04 -2.54 -9.24
C THR A 3 5.74 -3.34 -9.41
N ASN A 4 4.67 -2.83 -8.81
CA ASN A 4 3.33 -3.41 -8.70
C ASN A 4 3.20 -4.64 -7.80
N ASP A 5 4.27 -5.09 -7.15
CA ASP A 5 4.13 -6.15 -6.14
C ASP A 5 3.43 -5.61 -4.88
N ILE A 6 2.58 -6.46 -4.30
CA ILE A 6 2.08 -6.31 -2.94
C ILE A 6 2.91 -7.20 -2.03
N VAL A 7 3.50 -6.60 -1.01
CA VAL A 7 4.34 -7.29 -0.02
C VAL A 7 3.99 -6.84 1.39
N ASP A 8 4.19 -7.70 2.38
CA ASP A 8 4.18 -7.30 3.78
C ASP A 8 5.57 -6.83 4.18
N ILE A 9 5.64 -5.63 4.76
CA ILE A 9 6.86 -5.06 5.33
C ILE A 9 6.71 -4.91 6.84
N TYR A 10 7.79 -5.09 7.58
CA TYR A 10 7.82 -4.77 9.00
C TYR A 10 7.94 -3.25 9.21
N VAL A 11 7.05 -2.67 10.01
CA VAL A 11 7.10 -1.26 10.42
C VAL A 11 7.20 -1.18 11.93
N ALA A 12 8.33 -0.69 12.44
CA ALA A 12 8.54 -0.44 13.86
C ALA A 12 7.59 0.65 14.38
N TYR A 13 7.16 0.54 15.63
CA TYR A 13 6.48 1.64 16.32
C TYR A 13 7.49 2.72 16.72
N ILE A 14 7.10 3.99 16.64
CA ILE A 14 7.97 5.12 16.99
C ILE A 14 8.17 5.18 18.51
N ASP A 15 7.09 5.00 19.29
CA ASP A 15 7.08 5.31 20.72
C ASP A 15 7.16 4.08 21.64
N LYS A 16 7.30 2.87 21.08
CA LYS A 16 7.36 1.64 21.88
C LYS A 16 8.12 0.51 21.16
N PRO A 17 8.67 -0.45 21.91
CA PRO A 17 9.26 -1.65 21.32
C PRO A 17 8.27 -2.43 20.44
N GLY A 18 8.83 -3.06 19.40
CA GLY A 18 8.10 -3.88 18.46
C GLY A 18 7.58 -3.10 17.25
N GLY A 19 6.68 -3.74 16.52
CA GLY A 19 6.22 -3.26 15.24
C GLY A 19 5.08 -4.10 14.71
N LYS A 20 4.77 -3.89 13.44
CA LYS A 20 3.64 -4.53 12.77
C LYS A 20 3.96 -4.79 11.31
N ASN A 21 3.58 -5.97 10.84
CA ASN A 21 3.63 -6.28 9.42
C ASN A 21 2.48 -5.56 8.72
N ARG A 22 2.79 -4.88 7.61
CA ARG A 22 1.82 -4.10 6.83
C ARG A 22 1.95 -4.43 5.36
N PRO A 23 0.83 -4.80 4.69
CA PRO A 23 0.83 -4.89 3.25
C PRO A 23 1.05 -3.49 2.65
N VAL A 24 1.88 -3.42 1.62
CA VAL A 24 2.17 -2.23 0.83
C VAL A 24 2.19 -2.59 -0.65
N LEU A 25 1.81 -1.65 -1.51
CA LEU A 25 1.99 -1.72 -2.96
C LEU A 25 3.26 -0.97 -3.35
N ILE A 26 4.19 -1.64 -4.03
CA ILE A 26 5.39 -1.00 -4.60
C ILE A 26 5.00 -0.30 -5.90
N ILE A 27 5.11 1.02 -5.98
CA ILE A 27 4.72 1.76 -7.19
C ILE A 27 5.92 2.23 -8.01
N LYS A 28 7.10 2.36 -7.38
CA LYS A 28 8.32 2.80 -8.06
C LYS A 28 9.55 2.28 -7.34
N LEU A 29 10.56 1.87 -8.11
CA LEU A 29 11.90 1.53 -7.64
C LEU A 29 12.88 2.37 -8.48
N LEU A 30 13.70 3.20 -7.83
CA LEU A 30 14.67 4.06 -8.51
C LEU A 30 15.81 4.45 -7.55
N ASN A 31 17.07 4.38 -8.00
CA ASN A 31 18.24 4.88 -7.27
C ASN A 31 18.26 4.49 -5.79
N SER A 32 18.18 3.18 -5.50
CA SER A 32 18.09 2.59 -4.15
C SER A 32 16.87 2.96 -3.30
N LYS A 33 15.89 3.69 -3.85
CA LYS A 33 14.65 4.06 -3.16
C LYS A 33 13.45 3.31 -3.71
N ALA A 34 12.52 3.00 -2.82
CA ALA A 34 11.21 2.46 -3.14
C ALA A 34 10.12 3.45 -2.70
N TRP A 35 9.15 3.68 -3.57
CA TRP A 35 7.92 4.41 -3.25
C TRP A 35 6.81 3.39 -3.08
N LEU A 36 6.12 3.49 -1.95
CA LEU A 36 5.15 2.52 -1.50
C LEU A 36 3.83 3.22 -1.18
N LEU A 37 2.73 2.57 -1.52
CA LEU A 37 1.41 2.94 -1.00
C LEU A 37 1.00 1.94 0.09
N LYS A 38 0.55 2.46 1.23
CA LYS A 38 0.15 1.61 2.38
C LYS A 38 -1.18 0.95 2.07
N ILE A 39 -1.35 -0.30 2.48
CA ILE A 39 -2.64 -1.00 2.41
C ILE A 39 -3.20 -1.17 3.84
N THR A 40 -4.48 -0.87 4.00
CA THR A 40 -5.18 -0.95 5.29
C THR A 40 -6.56 -1.55 5.17
N SER A 41 -6.95 -2.36 6.14
CA SER A 41 -8.34 -2.82 6.31
C SER A 41 -9.17 -1.91 7.23
N LYS A 42 -8.54 -0.90 7.83
CA LYS A 42 -9.15 0.03 8.80
C LYS A 42 -9.83 1.24 8.14
N TYR A 43 -10.36 1.10 6.92
CA TYR A 43 -11.02 2.19 6.20
C TYR A 43 -12.23 2.76 6.97
N LYS A 44 -13.05 1.88 7.55
CA LYS A 44 -14.23 2.29 8.34
C LYS A 44 -13.88 3.13 9.58
N GLU A 45 -12.67 2.99 10.12
CA GLU A 45 -12.20 3.77 11.27
C GLU A 45 -11.68 5.16 10.86
N LYS A 46 -11.55 5.46 9.57
CA LYS A 46 -11.05 6.75 9.06
C LYS A 46 -12.15 7.80 9.04
N SER A 47 -11.78 9.06 9.30
CA SER A 47 -12.71 10.20 9.16
C SER A 47 -13.14 10.40 7.71
N GLU A 48 -14.33 10.97 7.53
CA GLU A 48 -14.91 11.19 6.19
C GLU A 48 -13.97 12.01 5.29
N ASN A 49 -13.39 13.07 5.83
CA ASN A 49 -12.47 13.95 5.10
C ASN A 49 -11.23 13.24 4.53
N ILE A 50 -10.78 12.13 5.13
CA ILE A 50 -9.62 11.38 4.64
C ILE A 50 -10.01 10.15 3.83
N ARG A 51 -11.25 9.64 3.96
CA ARG A 51 -11.72 8.44 3.23
C ARG A 51 -11.63 8.61 1.71
N LYS A 52 -11.74 9.83 1.20
CA LYS A 52 -11.56 10.16 -0.24
C LYS A 52 -10.19 9.75 -0.81
N TYR A 53 -9.17 9.54 0.03
CA TYR A 53 -7.85 9.08 -0.39
C TYR A 53 -7.63 7.57 -0.24
N TYR A 54 -8.69 6.78 -0.06
CA TYR A 54 -8.58 5.33 0.13
C TYR A 54 -9.24 4.58 -1.01
N PHE A 55 -8.43 4.10 -1.94
CA PHE A 55 -8.88 3.32 -3.08
C PHE A 55 -9.26 1.89 -2.63
N PRO A 56 -10.49 1.41 -2.90
CA PRO A 56 -10.89 0.05 -2.54
C PRO A 56 -10.20 -1.00 -3.41
N ILE A 57 -9.62 -2.03 -2.79
CA ILE A 57 -9.13 -3.21 -3.50
C ILE A 57 -10.30 -4.18 -3.66
N PHE A 58 -10.99 -4.10 -4.81
CA PHE A 58 -12.20 -4.89 -5.10
C PHE A 58 -11.97 -6.40 -4.94
N ASP A 59 -10.97 -6.95 -5.64
CA ASP A 59 -10.62 -8.37 -5.58
C ASP A 59 -9.51 -8.66 -4.57
N TRP A 60 -9.65 -8.19 -3.33
CA TRP A 60 -8.61 -8.33 -2.30
C TRP A 60 -8.13 -9.78 -2.07
N LYS A 61 -9.02 -10.78 -2.27
CA LYS A 61 -8.67 -12.22 -2.18
C LYS A 61 -7.64 -12.64 -3.25
N LYS A 62 -7.72 -12.09 -4.47
CA LYS A 62 -6.76 -12.33 -5.56
C LYS A 62 -5.33 -11.97 -5.16
N TYR A 63 -5.20 -11.02 -4.24
CA TYR A 63 -3.93 -10.53 -3.73
C TYR A 63 -3.55 -11.13 -2.37
N ASN A 64 -4.17 -12.26 -1.98
CA ASN A 64 -3.91 -12.95 -0.72
C ASN A 64 -4.01 -12.04 0.51
N LEU A 65 -4.89 -11.03 0.46
CA LEU A 65 -5.23 -10.22 1.62
C LEU A 65 -6.26 -10.97 2.45
N ASP A 66 -6.20 -10.83 3.77
CA ASP A 66 -7.03 -11.64 4.67
C ASP A 66 -8.47 -11.09 4.80
N LYS A 67 -8.69 -9.82 4.40
CA LYS A 67 -9.99 -9.14 4.48
C LYS A 67 -10.06 -7.93 3.52
N PRO A 68 -11.26 -7.34 3.28
CA PRO A 68 -11.41 -6.15 2.46
C PRO A 68 -10.45 -5.04 2.91
N SER A 69 -9.72 -4.48 1.93
CA SER A 69 -8.61 -3.58 2.17
C SER A 69 -8.58 -2.46 1.14
N TYR A 70 -7.89 -1.39 1.49
CA TYR A 70 -7.86 -0.15 0.74
C TYR A 70 -6.41 0.34 0.62
N ILE A 71 -6.06 0.89 -0.54
CA ILE A 71 -4.78 1.55 -0.79
C ILE A 71 -4.91 3.00 -0.31
N ASP A 72 -4.05 3.40 0.63
CA ASP A 72 -3.92 4.78 1.11
C ASP A 72 -3.13 5.59 0.08
N THR A 73 -3.81 6.43 -0.69
CA THR A 73 -3.22 7.26 -1.76
C THR A 73 -2.80 8.65 -1.28
N LYS A 74 -3.05 9.00 -0.01
CA LYS A 74 -2.79 10.35 0.51
C LYS A 74 -1.32 10.74 0.45
N ASN A 75 -0.44 9.80 0.80
CA ASN A 75 1.01 10.01 0.84
C ASN A 75 1.75 8.73 0.48
N TYR A 76 2.85 8.88 -0.25
CA TYR A 76 3.82 7.80 -0.45
C TYR A 76 4.64 7.56 0.82
N LEU A 77 4.89 6.30 1.14
CA LEU A 77 5.97 5.90 2.02
C LEU A 77 7.23 5.70 1.16
N ILE A 78 8.27 6.48 1.41
CA ILE A 78 9.55 6.41 0.68
C ILE A 78 10.60 5.80 1.60
N VAL A 79 11.22 4.72 1.16
CA VAL A 79 12.20 3.95 1.95
C VAL A 79 13.43 3.62 1.12
N THR A 80 14.56 3.38 1.79
CA THR A 80 15.72 2.77 1.13
C THR A 80 15.44 1.28 0.92
N ILE A 81 15.75 0.76 -0.27
CA ILE A 81 15.53 -0.63 -0.64
C ILE A 81 16.30 -1.59 0.28
N SER A 82 17.49 -1.20 0.74
CA SER A 82 18.29 -1.98 1.70
C SER A 82 17.61 -2.14 3.07
N ASP A 83 16.74 -1.20 3.43
CA ASP A 83 16.10 -1.15 4.75
C ASP A 83 14.74 -1.88 4.72
N LEU A 84 14.31 -2.33 3.54
CA LEU A 84 13.06 -3.08 3.37
C LEU A 84 13.23 -4.51 3.84
N ASN A 85 12.75 -4.79 5.05
CA ASN A 85 12.53 -6.15 5.50
C ASN A 85 11.19 -6.67 4.96
N ILE A 86 11.25 -7.45 3.88
CA ILE A 86 10.07 -8.07 3.25
C ILE A 86 9.79 -9.41 3.94
N GLU A 87 8.67 -9.45 4.65
CA GLU A 87 8.23 -10.63 5.41
C GLU A 87 7.47 -11.62 4.54
N LYS A 88 6.65 -11.12 3.61
CA LYS A 88 5.78 -11.96 2.78
C LYS A 88 5.45 -11.31 1.44
N TYR A 89 5.50 -12.11 0.37
CA TYR A 89 4.91 -11.74 -0.92
C TYR A 89 3.41 -12.07 -0.93
N ARG A 90 2.58 -11.11 -1.36
CA ARG A 90 1.12 -11.25 -1.38
C ARG A 90 0.57 -11.40 -2.80
N GLY A 91 1.16 -10.75 -3.79
CA GLY A 91 0.75 -10.87 -5.18
C GLY A 91 1.27 -9.73 -6.05
N HIS A 92 0.85 -9.72 -7.32
CA HIS A 92 1.22 -8.68 -8.28
C HIS A 92 -0.04 -7.94 -8.72
N PHE A 93 -0.12 -6.64 -8.40
CA PHE A 93 -1.25 -5.79 -8.72
C PHE A 93 -1.39 -5.64 -10.24
N SER A 94 -2.55 -5.99 -10.76
CA SER A 94 -2.75 -6.12 -12.20
C SER A 94 -2.73 -4.75 -12.91
N ILE A 95 -2.38 -4.73 -14.20
CA ILE A 95 -2.42 -3.51 -15.01
C ILE A 95 -3.82 -2.88 -15.02
N ALA A 96 -4.87 -3.70 -15.05
CA ALA A 96 -6.25 -3.21 -15.01
C ALA A 96 -6.55 -2.50 -13.68
N ASP A 97 -6.07 -3.04 -12.55
CA ASP A 97 -6.29 -2.42 -11.25
C ASP A 97 -5.39 -1.19 -11.03
N LEU A 98 -4.18 -1.17 -11.61
CA LEU A 98 -3.33 0.03 -11.64
C LEU A 98 -3.99 1.18 -12.39
N ARG A 99 -4.68 0.91 -13.51
CA ARG A 99 -5.43 1.94 -14.25
C ARG A 99 -6.53 2.54 -13.38
N LYS A 100 -7.36 1.70 -12.75
CA LYS A 100 -8.39 2.15 -11.81
C LYS A 100 -7.80 2.97 -10.64
N LEU A 101 -6.66 2.54 -10.11
CA LEU A 101 -5.96 3.27 -9.05
C LEU A 101 -5.46 4.63 -9.53
N LYS A 102 -4.90 4.70 -10.75
CA LYS A 102 -4.45 5.95 -11.36
C LYS A 102 -5.63 6.89 -11.57
N ASP A 103 -6.71 6.41 -12.18
CA ASP A 103 -7.92 7.21 -12.44
C ASP A 103 -8.49 7.77 -11.12
N PHE A 104 -8.56 6.94 -10.08
CA PHE A 104 -8.96 7.37 -8.74
C PHE A 104 -8.05 8.45 -8.15
N ILE A 105 -6.73 8.34 -8.30
CA ILE A 105 -5.79 9.36 -7.81
C ILE A 105 -5.99 10.67 -8.57
N ASP A 106 -6.11 10.61 -9.89
CA ASP A 106 -6.28 11.79 -10.74
C ASP A 106 -7.58 12.54 -10.39
N GLU A 107 -8.68 11.81 -10.14
CA GLU A 107 -9.96 12.38 -9.70
C GLU A 107 -9.92 13.03 -8.31
N ASN A 108 -9.01 12.59 -7.43
CA ASN A 108 -8.93 13.02 -6.03
C ASN A 108 -7.73 13.95 -5.75
N SER A 109 -7.01 14.40 -6.78
CA SER A 109 -5.82 15.27 -6.67
C SER A 109 -6.13 16.77 -6.55
N ASN A 110 -7.40 17.14 -6.27
CA ASN A 110 -7.84 18.52 -6.02
C ASN A 110 -7.66 18.95 -4.56
#